data_AF-A0A2P1G7Z7-F1
#
_entry.id   AF-A0A2P1G7Z7-F1
#
_cell.length_a   1.000
_cell.length_b   1.000
_cell.length_c   1.000
_cell.angle_alpha   90.00
_cell.angle_beta   90.00
_cell.angle_gamma   90.00
#
_symmetry.space_group_name_H-M   'P 1'
#
loop_
_entity.id
_entity.type
_entity.pdbx_description
1 polymer ?
#
loop_
_entity_poly.entity_id
_entity_poly.type
_entity_poly.pdbx_seq_one_letter_code
_entity_poly.pdbx_strand_id
1 'polypeptide(L)'
;MKFYSVGFSHWISQRMSAVLLISLSFSLFYFESLYVSNFILILVIFHFKLGFETLFEDYVHDIYLKTFGAILLRLIGIYALKFLFLSIIL
;
A
#
# COMPACT_ATOMS: atom_id res chain seq x y z
N MET A 1 -4.33 10.59 23.62
CA MET A 1 -3.50 11.26 22.59
C MET A 1 -2.85 10.31 21.59
N LYS A 2 -2.18 9.21 21.99
CA LYS A 2 -1.55 8.24 21.07
C LYS A 2 -2.50 7.62 20.01
N PHE A 3 -3.74 7.29 20.37
CA PHE A 3 -4.71 6.75 19.40
C PHE A 3 -5.10 7.77 18.32
N TYR A 4 -5.31 9.03 18.71
CA TYR A 4 -5.60 10.12 17.75
C TYR A 4 -4.42 10.37 16.81
N SER A 5 -3.17 10.32 17.30
CA SER A 5 -2.01 10.50 16.43
C SER A 5 -1.84 9.36 15.43
N VAL A 6 -2.15 8.12 15.83
CA VAL A 6 -2.08 6.96 14.93
C VAL A 6 -3.17 7.04 13.86
N GLY A 7 -4.43 7.26 14.24
CA GLY A 7 -5.53 7.41 13.29
C GLY A 7 -5.33 8.57 12.32
N PHE A 8 -4.86 9.72 12.81
CA PHE A 8 -4.56 10.88 11.97
C PHE A 8 -3.39 10.63 11.02
N SER A 9 -2.32 9.96 11.47
CA SER A 9 -1.20 9.60 10.60
C SER A 9 -1.60 8.60 9.51
N HIS A 10 -2.50 7.66 9.82
CA HIS A 10 -3.04 6.71 8.85
C HIS A 10 -3.86 7.45 7.79
N TRP A 11 -4.75 8.35 8.22
CA TRP A 11 -5.54 9.20 7.34
C TRP A 11 -4.67 10.07 6.42
N ILE A 12 -3.62 10.73 6.95
CA ILE A 12 -2.67 11.49 6.11
C ILE A 12 -2.00 10.56 5.10
N SER A 13 -1.54 9.39 5.53
CA SER A 13 -0.85 8.43 4.67
C SER A 13 -1.73 7.98 3.49
N GLN A 14 -3.04 7.80 3.73
CA GLN A 14 -4.01 7.47 2.69
C GLN A 14 -4.11 8.61 1.65
N ARG A 15 -4.19 9.86 2.08
CA ARG A 15 -4.29 11.02 1.17
C ARG A 15 -3.01 11.26 0.40
N MET A 16 -1.86 11.21 1.08
CA MET A 16 -0.55 11.39 0.45
C MET A 16 -0.26 10.31 -0.58
N SER A 17 -0.54 9.04 -0.25
CA SER A 17 -0.36 7.94 -1.22
C SER A 17 -1.26 8.09 -2.44
N ALA A 18 -2.52 8.51 -2.28
CA ALA A 18 -3.42 8.77 -3.40
C ALA A 18 -2.92 9.91 -4.31
N VAL A 19 -2.51 11.04 -3.72
CA VAL A 19 -1.98 12.19 -4.46
C VAL A 19 -0.70 11.81 -5.22
N LEU A 20 0.21 11.09 -4.56
CA LEU A 20 1.44 10.61 -5.20
C LEU A 20 1.16 9.66 -6.36
N LEU A 21 0.21 8.73 -6.20
CA LEU A 21 -0.19 7.80 -7.27
C LEU A 21 -0.73 8.53 -8.48
N ILE A 22 -1.63 9.51 -8.27
CA ILE A 22 -2.17 10.32 -9.36
C ILE A 22 -1.03 11.06 -10.08
N SER A 23 -0.19 11.78 -9.34
CA SER A 23 0.92 12.54 -9.93
C SER A 23 1.91 11.68 -10.71
N LEU A 24 2.25 10.49 -10.21
CA LEU A 24 3.20 9.58 -10.85
C LEU A 24 2.57 8.76 -11.98
N SER A 25 1.25 8.55 -11.98
CA SER A 25 0.60 7.93 -13.14
C SER A 25 0.76 8.78 -14.40
N PHE A 26 0.82 10.11 -14.26
CA PHE A 26 1.16 11.00 -15.37
C PHE A 26 2.62 10.86 -15.83
N SER A 27 3.56 10.54 -14.94
CA SER A 27 4.97 10.41 -15.32
C SER A 27 5.26 9.14 -16.12
N LEU A 28 4.46 8.07 -16.00
CA LEU A 28 4.58 6.87 -16.84
C LEU A 28 4.40 7.16 -18.33
N PHE A 29 3.59 8.16 -18.69
CA PHE A 29 3.41 8.56 -20.08
C PHE A 29 4.66 9.20 -20.70
N TYR A 30 5.56 9.75 -19.86
CA TYR A 30 6.74 10.49 -20.31
C TYR A 30 8.04 9.72 -20.08
N PHE A 31 8.08 8.82 -19.09
CA PHE A 31 9.28 8.11 -18.70
C PHE A 31 9.03 6.60 -18.66
N GLU A 32 9.44 5.92 -19.73
CA GLU A 32 9.46 4.45 -19.82
C GLU A 32 10.65 3.87 -19.03
N SER A 33 10.62 4.03 -17.71
CA SER A 33 11.66 3.55 -16.80
C SER A 33 11.15 2.41 -15.93
N LEU A 34 11.89 1.30 -15.92
CA LEU A 34 11.63 0.16 -15.03
C LEU A 34 11.65 0.59 -13.55
N TYR A 35 12.54 1.52 -13.18
CA TYR A 35 12.60 2.06 -11.82
C TYR A 35 11.35 2.86 -11.45
N VAL A 36 10.83 3.69 -12.38
CA VAL A 36 9.60 4.47 -12.17
C VAL A 36 8.40 3.53 -12.05
N SER A 37 8.33 2.52 -12.91
CA SER A 37 7.28 1.49 -12.90
C SER A 37 7.26 0.71 -11.58
N ASN A 38 8.44 0.29 -11.10
CA ASN A 38 8.58 -0.41 -9.82
C ASN A 38 8.23 0.49 -8.62
N PHE A 39 8.62 1.77 -8.65
CA PHE A 39 8.25 2.71 -7.61
C PHE A 39 6.74 2.95 -7.53
N ILE A 40 6.08 3.06 -8.69
CA ILE A 40 4.62 3.17 -8.75
C ILE A 40 3.96 1.90 -8.23
N LEU A 41 4.47 0.72 -8.58
CA LEU A 41 3.94 -0.55 -8.06
C LEU A 41 4.02 -0.60 -6.52
N ILE A 42 5.13 -0.17 -5.92
CA ILE A 42 5.27 -0.05 -4.46
C ILE A 42 4.18 0.86 -3.88
N LEU A 43 3.98 2.05 -4.48
CA LEU A 43 2.97 2.99 -4.02
C LEU A 43 1.55 2.44 -4.16
N VAL A 44 1.27 1.71 -5.24
CA VAL A 44 -0.02 1.03 -5.46
C VAL A 44 -0.28 0.05 -4.33
N ILE A 45 0.67 -0.84 -4.05
CA ILE A 45 0.55 -1.84 -2.97
C ILE A 45 0.37 -1.16 -1.61
N PHE A 46 1.15 -0.11 -1.33
CA PHE A 46 1.03 0.66 -0.09
C PHE A 46 -0.35 1.30 0.05
N HIS A 47 -0.85 1.94 -1.01
CA HIS A 47 -2.17 2.58 -1.01
C HIS A 47 -3.29 1.55 -0.81
N PHE A 48 -3.25 0.44 -1.55
CA PHE A 48 -4.22 -0.66 -1.38
C PHE A 48 -4.19 -1.23 0.03
N LYS A 49 -3.00 -1.45 0.61
CA LYS A 49 -2.86 -1.92 2.00
C LYS A 49 -3.60 -1.01 2.98
N LEU A 50 -3.41 0.31 2.89
CA LEU A 50 -4.10 1.26 3.75
C LEU A 50 -5.62 1.25 3.54
N GLY A 51 -6.09 1.05 2.31
CA GLY A 51 -7.52 0.92 1.99
C GLY A 51 -8.13 -0.36 2.58
N PHE A 52 -7.44 -1.50 2.42
CA PHE A 52 -7.86 -2.76 3.01
C PHE A 52 -7.90 -2.70 4.54
N GLU A 53 -6.91 -2.09 5.18
CA GLU A 53 -6.93 -1.89 6.64
C GLU A 53 -8.21 -1.17 7.09
N THR A 54 -8.63 -0.10 6.39
CA THR A 54 -9.89 0.58 6.68
C THR A 54 -11.09 -0.35 6.49
N LEU A 55 -11.16 -1.11 5.38
CA LEU A 55 -12.26 -2.06 5.17
C LEU A 55 -12.32 -3.13 6.26
N PHE A 56 -11.18 -3.66 6.70
CA PHE A 56 -11.13 -4.65 7.78
C PHE A 56 -11.58 -4.07 9.11
N GLU A 57 -11.18 -2.83 9.43
CA GLU A 57 -11.60 -2.19 10.66
C GLU A 57 -13.10 -1.87 10.67
N ASP A 58 -13.65 -1.43 9.54
CA ASP A 58 -15.04 -1.01 9.41
C ASP A 58 -16.01 -2.21 9.34
N TYR A 59 -15.65 -3.29 8.64
CA TYR A 59 -16.59 -4.35 8.27
C TYR A 59 -16.34 -5.72 8.91
N VAL A 60 -15.16 -5.97 9.48
CA VAL A 60 -14.87 -7.25 10.14
C VAL A 60 -14.92 -7.04 11.64
N HIS A 61 -15.80 -7.73 12.35
CA HIS A 61 -15.92 -7.59 13.81
C HIS A 61 -15.33 -8.79 14.58
N ASP A 62 -15.13 -9.92 13.89
CA ASP A 62 -14.48 -11.09 14.47
C ASP A 62 -12.96 -10.91 14.57
N ILE A 63 -12.41 -11.14 15.75
CA ILE A 63 -10.99 -10.92 16.06
C ILE A 63 -10.06 -11.88 15.30
N TYR A 64 -10.49 -13.11 15.06
CA TYR A 64 -9.71 -14.10 14.31
C TYR A 64 -9.67 -13.73 12.83
N LEU A 65 -10.79 -13.29 12.27
CA LEU A 65 -10.85 -12.79 10.89
C LEU A 65 -10.03 -11.51 10.70
N LYS A 66 -10.05 -10.57 11.65
CA LYS A 66 -9.16 -9.39 11.61
C LYS A 66 -7.69 -9.79 11.61
N THR A 67 -7.32 -10.70 12.50
CA THR A 67 -5.93 -11.18 12.63
C THR A 67 -5.48 -11.90 11.37
N PHE A 68 -6.32 -12.77 10.83
CA PHE A 68 -6.06 -13.49 9.58
C PHE A 68 -5.91 -12.52 8.40
N GLY A 69 -6.80 -11.53 8.28
CA GLY A 69 -6.71 -10.47 7.27
C GLY A 69 -5.40 -9.70 7.35
N ALA A 70 -4.96 -9.31 8.55
CA ALA A 70 -3.70 -8.63 8.76
C ALA A 70 -2.48 -9.49 8.36
N ILE A 71 -2.52 -10.81 8.63
CA ILE A 71 -1.47 -11.75 8.20
C ILE A 71 -1.42 -11.84 6.68
N LEU A 72 -2.58 -12.01 6.02
CA LEU A 72 -2.66 -12.06 4.55
C LEU A 72 -2.11 -10.78 3.92
N LEU A 73 -2.49 -9.62 4.44
CA LEU A 73 -2.03 -8.33 3.92
C LEU A 73 -0.50 -8.17 4.04
N ARG A 74 0.09 -8.67 5.15
CA ARG A 74 1.55 -8.72 5.33
C ARG A 74 2.21 -9.67 4.34
N LEU A 75 1.65 -10.85 4.13
CA LEU A 75 2.18 -11.83 3.17
C LEU A 75 2.18 -11.27 1.75
N ILE A 76 1.09 -10.62 1.32
CA ILE A 76 1.00 -9.93 0.03
C ILE A 76 2.13 -8.90 -0.10
N GLY A 77 2.37 -8.09 0.93
CA GLY A 77 3.48 -7.13 0.94
C GLY A 77 4.86 -7.79 0.78
N ILE A 78 5.10 -8.92 1.46
CA ILE A 78 6.37 -9.67 1.34
C ILE A 78 6.54 -10.23 -0.07
N TYR A 79 5.50 -10.85 -0.64
CA TYR A 79 5.57 -11.40 -1.99
C TYR A 79 5.77 -10.30 -3.04
N ALA A 80 5.12 -9.15 -2.88
CA ALA A 80 5.33 -8.02 -3.75
C ALA A 80 6.76 -7.48 -3.68
N LEU A 81 7.34 -7.34 -2.48
CA LEU A 81 8.75 -6.95 -2.34
C LEU A 81 9.68 -7.95 -3.02
N LYS A 82 9.45 -9.25 -2.85
CA LYS A 82 10.23 -10.28 -3.56
C LYS A 82 10.13 -10.13 -5.08
N PHE A 83 8.93 -9.91 -5.60
CA PHE A 83 8.72 -9.68 -7.03
C PHE A 83 9.49 -8.44 -7.52
N LEU A 84 9.45 -7.33 -6.77
CA LEU A 84 10.22 -6.13 -7.09
C LEU A 84 11.72 -6.40 -7.12
N PHE A 85 12.26 -7.12 -6.14
CA PHE A 85 13.67 -7.52 -6.15
C PHE A 85 14.02 -8.35 -7.38
N LEU A 86 13.18 -9.33 -7.73
CA LEU A 86 13.40 -10.16 -8.92
C LEU A 86 13.37 -9.32 -10.19
N SER A 87 12.46 -8.35 -10.30
CA SER A 87 12.33 -7.47 -11.49
C SER A 87 13.53 -6.54 -11.73
N ILE A 88 14.38 -6.34 -10.72
CA ILE A 88 15.59 -5.50 -10.83
C ILE A 88 16.80 -6.35 -11.23
N ILE A 89 16.83 -7.62 -10.81
CA ILE A 89 17.98 -8.51 -10.97
C ILE A 89 17.91 -9.32 -12.27
N LEU A 90 16.70 -9.68 -12.70
CA LEU A 90 16.43 -10.37 -13.98
C LEU A 90 16.27 -9.35 -15.11
#